data_AF-A0A6B2CE53-F1
#
_entry.id   AF-A0A6B2CE53-F1
#
_cell.length_a   1.000
_cell.length_b   1.000
_cell.length_c   1.000
_cell.angle_alpha   90.00
_cell.angle_beta   90.00
_cell.angle_gamma   90.00
#
_symmetry.space_group_name_H-M   'P 1'
#
loop_
_entity.id
_entity.type
_entity.pdbx_description
1 polymer ?
#
loop_
_entity_poly.entity_id
_entity_poly.type
_entity_poly.pdbx_seq_one_letter_code
_entity_poly.pdbx_strand_id
1 'polypeptide(L)'
;MKILIAGILAFESGKTTLALGLAREFKSRGFSVGYLKPVAGHNGWFQQDTVEYTRATGVLVGHDAYVVASELGLTSEIPILNPLDILTLPLDPFLEDFTLRRYLDYMTSSLRTAVLVRFTKIGESGLANNYFVVGENVSRLSTVSLALYNTIRSVIGGDSFYSEISTRELEDLMNNPETYEEIDRTTSLLQGREILLVEGYNDVSAPTPLSCESDYAIAVAPTRAALYDGSKYCRGIQVLSPNRPWLVRTVSVLELIGKPLRKFNIPPETSGAEFKRSVSDIVDSIIGKA
;
A
#
# COMPACT_ATOMS: atom_id res chain seq x y z
N MET A 1 -19.65 -0.36 -3.05
CA MET A 1 -19.28 0.00 -1.66
C MET A 1 -17.76 -0.02 -1.52
N LYS A 2 -17.16 1.04 -0.98
CA LYS A 2 -15.72 1.19 -0.75
C LYS A 2 -15.43 1.17 0.74
N ILE A 3 -14.46 0.36 1.16
CA ILE A 3 -14.06 0.19 2.56
C ILE A 3 -12.57 0.48 2.68
N LEU A 4 -12.23 1.56 3.38
CA LEU A 4 -10.85 1.92 3.67
C LEU A 4 -10.32 1.14 4.88
N ILE A 5 -9.12 0.57 4.78
CA ILE A 5 -8.42 -0.16 5.84
C ILE A 5 -7.18 0.64 6.22
N ALA A 6 -7.29 1.43 7.30
CA ALA A 6 -6.27 2.36 7.76
C ALA A 6 -5.52 1.81 8.98
N GLY A 7 -4.21 2.01 9.04
CA GLY A 7 -3.36 1.49 10.12
C GLY A 7 -3.16 2.52 11.22
N ILE A 8 -3.30 2.13 12.49
CA ILE A 8 -2.94 3.01 13.62
C ILE A 8 -1.41 3.07 13.78
N LEU A 9 -0.72 1.98 13.44
CA LEU A 9 0.74 1.88 13.47
C LEU A 9 1.33 1.99 12.07
N ALA A 10 2.48 2.66 11.98
CA ALA A 10 3.23 2.85 10.73
C ALA A 10 3.62 1.51 10.10
N PHE A 11 3.95 0.51 10.92
CA PHE A 11 4.32 -0.82 10.48
C PHE A 11 3.45 -1.87 11.19
N GLU A 12 3.23 -3.01 10.53
CA GLU A 12 2.65 -4.23 11.13
C GLU A 12 1.33 -4.03 11.88
N SER A 13 0.48 -3.11 11.42
CA SER A 13 -0.84 -2.88 12.02
C SER A 13 -1.83 -4.04 11.82
N GLY A 14 -1.54 -5.00 10.94
CA GLY A 14 -2.44 -6.11 10.58
C GLY A 14 -3.42 -5.82 9.45
N LYS A 15 -3.21 -4.72 8.70
CA LYS A 15 -4.09 -4.29 7.59
C LYS A 15 -4.30 -5.38 6.53
N THR A 16 -3.20 -5.92 6.00
CA THR A 16 -3.22 -6.90 4.90
C THR A 16 -3.89 -8.21 5.32
N THR A 17 -3.60 -8.71 6.51
CA THR A 17 -4.28 -9.89 7.09
C THR A 17 -5.78 -9.65 7.21
N LEU A 18 -6.20 -8.47 7.70
CA LEU A 18 -7.61 -8.13 7.79
C LEU A 18 -8.25 -8.00 6.40
N ALA A 19 -7.56 -7.39 5.44
CA ALA A 19 -8.02 -7.25 4.06
C ALA A 19 -8.29 -8.61 3.41
N LEU A 20 -7.37 -9.58 3.56
CA LEU A 20 -7.56 -10.96 3.10
C LEU A 20 -8.77 -11.62 3.76
N GLY A 21 -8.91 -11.47 5.09
CA GLY A 21 -10.07 -11.98 5.82
C GLY A 21 -11.37 -11.43 5.27
N LEU A 22 -11.49 -10.11 5.16
CA LEU A 22 -12.67 -9.42 4.64
C LEU A 22 -12.97 -9.85 3.20
N ALA A 23 -11.94 -9.94 2.34
CA ALA A 23 -12.09 -10.38 0.96
C ALA A 23 -12.71 -11.78 0.86
N ARG A 24 -12.20 -12.74 1.64
CA ARG A 24 -12.74 -14.11 1.71
C ARG A 24 -14.18 -14.13 2.21
N GLU A 25 -14.46 -13.37 3.26
CA GLU A 25 -15.80 -13.32 3.85
C GLU A 25 -16.83 -12.71 2.88
N PHE A 26 -16.55 -11.57 2.27
CA PHE A 26 -17.42 -10.96 1.26
C PHE A 26 -17.65 -11.89 0.06
N LYS A 27 -16.59 -12.54 -0.46
CA LYS A 27 -16.73 -13.53 -1.54
C LYS A 27 -17.62 -14.70 -1.12
N SER A 28 -17.48 -15.20 0.11
CA SER A 28 -18.31 -16.30 0.61
C SER A 28 -19.80 -15.95 0.69
N ARG A 29 -20.12 -14.66 0.82
CA ARG A 29 -21.47 -14.10 0.81
C ARG A 29 -21.98 -13.74 -0.59
N GLY A 30 -21.22 -14.05 -1.64
CA GLY A 30 -21.63 -13.87 -3.03
C GLY A 30 -21.29 -12.51 -3.65
N PHE A 31 -20.57 -11.63 -2.95
CA PHE A 31 -20.17 -10.35 -3.50
C PHE A 31 -18.96 -10.48 -4.44
N SER A 32 -18.97 -9.68 -5.50
CA SER A 32 -17.77 -9.36 -6.29
C SER A 32 -16.87 -8.41 -5.49
N VAL A 33 -15.60 -8.81 -5.30
CA VAL A 33 -14.63 -8.09 -4.46
C VAL A 33 -13.43 -7.64 -5.27
N GLY A 34 -13.14 -6.34 -5.22
CA GLY A 34 -11.88 -5.74 -5.66
C GLY A 34 -11.00 -5.34 -4.49
N TYR A 35 -9.74 -5.05 -4.80
CA TYR A 35 -8.74 -4.62 -3.84
C TYR A 35 -7.88 -3.51 -4.42
N LEU A 36 -7.51 -2.55 -3.59
CA LEU A 36 -6.58 -1.48 -3.90
C LEU A 36 -5.56 -1.37 -2.79
N LYS A 37 -4.29 -1.29 -3.16
CA LYS A 37 -3.22 -0.80 -2.32
C LYS A 37 -2.47 0.26 -3.12
N PRO A 38 -3.02 1.49 -3.22
CA PRO A 38 -2.59 2.44 -4.25
C PRO A 38 -1.10 2.81 -4.17
N VAL A 39 -0.58 2.83 -2.95
CA VAL A 39 0.83 3.08 -2.64
C VAL A 39 1.36 1.93 -1.79
N ALA A 40 2.50 1.37 -2.18
CA ALA A 40 3.19 0.35 -1.42
C ALA A 40 4.71 0.59 -1.44
N GLY A 41 5.38 0.04 -0.43
CA GLY A 41 6.83 -0.06 -0.38
C GLY A 41 7.20 -1.41 0.18
N HIS A 42 8.25 -2.02 -0.35
CA HIS A 42 8.71 -3.33 0.08
C HIS A 42 10.24 -3.38 0.13
N ASN A 43 10.76 -4.30 0.94
CA ASN A 43 12.19 -4.50 1.11
C ASN A 43 12.60 -5.79 0.41
N GLY A 44 13.31 -5.66 -0.72
CA GLY A 44 13.70 -6.82 -1.53
C GLY A 44 14.65 -7.79 -0.80
N TRP A 45 15.34 -7.35 0.25
CA TRP A 45 16.21 -8.22 1.05
C TRP A 45 15.46 -9.06 2.07
N PHE A 46 14.55 -8.46 2.83
CA PHE A 46 13.78 -9.17 3.85
C PHE A 46 12.54 -9.88 3.28
N GLN A 47 12.07 -9.49 2.10
CA GLN A 47 10.87 -10.03 1.46
C GLN A 47 11.25 -10.68 0.12
N GLN A 48 12.06 -11.73 0.16
CA GLN A 48 12.62 -12.38 -1.05
C GLN A 48 11.54 -12.88 -2.03
N ASP A 49 10.36 -13.25 -1.53
CA ASP A 49 9.25 -13.69 -2.37
C ASP A 49 8.81 -12.62 -3.39
N THR A 50 9.05 -11.33 -3.13
CA THR A 50 8.66 -10.25 -4.06
C THR A 50 9.44 -10.28 -5.37
N VAL A 51 10.61 -10.91 -5.42
CA VAL A 51 11.36 -11.15 -6.66
C VAL A 51 10.58 -12.10 -7.56
N GLU A 52 10.04 -13.18 -7.00
CA GLU A 52 9.25 -14.15 -7.75
C GLU A 52 7.87 -13.59 -8.13
N TYR A 53 7.29 -12.74 -7.28
CA TYR A 53 6.07 -12.00 -7.62
C TYR A 53 6.30 -11.06 -8.81
N THR A 54 7.39 -10.29 -8.78
CA THR A 54 7.79 -9.39 -9.88
C THR A 54 8.05 -10.18 -11.16
N ARG A 55 8.71 -11.34 -11.07
CA ARG A 55 8.93 -12.24 -12.21
C ARG A 55 7.61 -12.75 -12.79
N ALA A 56 6.68 -13.17 -11.94
CA ALA A 56 5.40 -13.73 -12.36
C ALA A 56 4.49 -12.70 -13.04
N THR A 57 4.58 -11.43 -12.64
CA THR A 57 3.71 -10.34 -13.15
C THR A 57 4.39 -9.50 -14.22
N GLY A 58 5.71 -9.56 -14.33
CA GLY A 58 6.51 -8.68 -15.18
C GLY A 58 6.58 -7.22 -14.69
N VAL A 59 6.06 -6.93 -13.50
CA VAL A 59 6.04 -5.57 -12.92
C VAL A 59 6.44 -5.59 -11.46
N LEU A 60 7.17 -4.56 -11.02
CA LEU A 60 7.61 -4.45 -9.62
C LEU A 60 6.41 -4.41 -8.67
N VAL A 61 6.35 -5.36 -7.73
CA VAL A 61 5.22 -5.45 -6.81
C VAL A 61 5.66 -5.96 -5.43
N GLY A 62 5.20 -5.27 -4.38
CA GLY A 62 5.38 -5.69 -3.00
C GLY A 62 4.47 -6.84 -2.55
N HIS A 63 4.81 -7.41 -1.39
CA HIS A 63 4.11 -8.55 -0.80
C HIS A 63 2.61 -8.31 -0.61
N ASP A 64 2.25 -7.22 0.08
CA ASP A 64 0.86 -6.93 0.46
C ASP A 64 -0.06 -6.85 -0.77
N ALA A 65 0.37 -6.13 -1.81
CA ALA A 65 -0.41 -5.97 -3.03
C ALA A 65 -0.57 -7.30 -3.77
N TYR A 66 0.52 -8.07 -3.88
CA TYR A 66 0.51 -9.34 -4.60
C TYR A 66 -0.36 -10.40 -3.91
N VAL A 67 -0.23 -10.58 -2.59
CA VAL A 67 -0.92 -11.67 -1.88
C VAL A 67 -2.44 -11.49 -1.94
N VAL A 68 -2.95 -10.26 -1.74
CA VAL A 68 -4.39 -10.00 -1.84
C VAL A 68 -4.87 -10.09 -3.28
N ALA A 69 -4.10 -9.58 -4.25
CA ALA A 69 -4.43 -9.73 -5.67
C ALA A 69 -4.49 -11.21 -6.09
N SER A 70 -3.54 -12.03 -5.63
CA SER A 70 -3.49 -13.46 -5.90
C SER A 70 -4.69 -14.20 -5.33
N GLU A 71 -5.06 -13.94 -4.07
CA GLU A 71 -6.26 -14.49 -3.44
C GLU A 71 -7.56 -14.15 -4.21
N LEU A 72 -7.59 -12.96 -4.80
CA LEU A 72 -8.73 -12.49 -5.59
C LEU A 72 -8.69 -12.89 -7.07
N GLY A 73 -7.57 -13.45 -7.56
CA GLY A 73 -7.38 -13.75 -8.98
C GLY A 73 -7.16 -12.51 -9.85
N LEU A 74 -6.63 -11.42 -9.29
CA LEU A 74 -6.47 -10.10 -9.90
C LEU A 74 -5.01 -9.75 -10.22
N THR A 75 -4.09 -10.72 -10.27
CA THR A 75 -2.66 -10.47 -10.46
C THR A 75 -2.33 -9.79 -11.79
N SER A 76 -3.13 -10.01 -12.84
CA SER A 76 -3.00 -9.32 -14.12
C SER A 76 -3.33 -7.82 -14.05
N GLU A 77 -4.01 -7.38 -12.99
CA GLU A 77 -4.42 -5.98 -12.79
C GLU A 77 -3.49 -5.22 -11.84
N ILE A 78 -2.39 -5.82 -11.36
CA ILE A 78 -1.47 -5.21 -10.39
C ILE A 78 -1.06 -3.76 -10.72
N PRO A 79 -0.75 -3.38 -11.98
CA PRO A 79 -0.50 -1.98 -12.34
C PRO A 79 -1.62 -1.00 -11.99
N ILE A 80 -2.85 -1.49 -11.92
CA ILE A 80 -4.03 -0.73 -11.53
C ILE A 80 -4.25 -0.85 -10.01
N LEU A 81 -4.10 -2.04 -9.42
CA LEU A 81 -4.37 -2.26 -7.99
C LEU A 81 -3.36 -1.54 -7.08
N ASN A 82 -2.12 -1.46 -7.55
CA ASN A 82 -0.99 -0.84 -6.88
C ASN A 82 -0.19 -0.03 -7.90
N PRO A 83 -0.63 1.19 -8.25
CA PRO A 83 0.04 1.99 -9.27
C PRO A 83 1.43 2.49 -8.86
N LEU A 84 1.64 2.76 -7.57
CA LEU A 84 2.92 3.23 -7.04
C LEU A 84 3.53 2.20 -6.09
N ASP A 85 4.70 1.67 -6.44
CA ASP A 85 5.45 0.71 -5.63
C ASP A 85 6.91 1.14 -5.47
N ILE A 86 7.44 1.05 -4.27
CA ILE A 86 8.80 1.47 -3.90
C ILE A 86 9.60 0.25 -3.45
N LEU A 87 10.62 -0.12 -4.22
CA LEU A 87 11.61 -1.11 -3.81
C LEU A 87 12.71 -0.44 -3.00
N THR A 88 12.92 -0.97 -1.79
CA THR A 88 14.06 -0.63 -0.93
C THR A 88 15.03 -1.80 -0.85
N LEU A 89 16.32 -1.49 -0.70
CA LEU A 89 17.37 -2.46 -0.44
C LEU A 89 18.31 -1.93 0.64
N PRO A 90 18.94 -2.81 1.44
CA PRO A 90 19.91 -2.38 2.43
C PRO A 90 21.13 -1.77 1.74
N LEU A 91 21.45 -0.54 2.15
CA LEU A 91 22.67 0.16 1.75
C LEU A 91 23.88 -0.46 2.45
N ASP A 92 25.08 -0.22 1.92
CA ASP A 92 26.32 -0.68 2.53
C ASP A 92 26.70 0.24 3.73
N PRO A 93 26.76 -0.28 4.97
CA PRO A 93 27.12 0.51 6.15
C PRO A 93 28.60 0.91 6.21
N PHE A 94 29.46 0.33 5.36
CA PHE A 94 30.92 0.48 5.40
C PHE A 94 31.49 1.30 4.24
N LEU A 95 30.66 2.06 3.52
CA LEU A 95 31.14 3.02 2.51
C LEU A 95 31.99 4.12 3.16
N GLU A 96 33.01 4.59 2.44
CA GLU A 96 33.95 5.59 2.94
C GLU A 96 33.28 6.91 3.35
N ASP A 97 32.18 7.31 2.69
CA ASP A 97 31.43 8.54 2.96
C ASP A 97 30.26 8.36 3.97
N PHE A 98 30.18 7.21 4.62
CA PHE A 98 29.08 6.83 5.50
C PHE A 98 29.56 6.63 6.93
N THR A 99 29.02 7.41 7.86
CA THR A 99 29.16 7.12 9.28
C THR A 99 28.07 6.12 9.69
N LEU A 100 28.33 5.28 10.69
CA LEU A 100 27.31 4.36 11.22
C LEU A 100 26.05 5.09 11.69
N ARG A 101 26.18 6.33 12.20
CA ARG A 101 25.02 7.16 12.56
C ARG A 101 24.20 7.53 11.33
N ARG A 102 24.85 8.00 10.27
CA ARG A 102 24.19 8.30 8.98
C ARG A 102 23.51 7.06 8.40
N TYR A 103 24.15 5.89 8.54
CA TYR A 103 23.54 4.61 8.15
C TYR A 103 22.25 4.33 8.90
N LEU A 104 22.28 4.39 10.23
CA LEU A 104 21.09 4.18 11.05
C LEU A 104 19.98 5.17 10.68
N ASP A 105 20.31 6.45 10.48
CA ASP A 105 19.33 7.46 10.08
C ASP A 105 18.67 7.11 8.73
N TYR A 106 19.44 6.63 7.74
CA TYR A 106 18.89 6.20 6.45
C TYR A 106 17.97 4.98 6.59
N MET A 107 18.39 3.98 7.37
CA MET A 107 17.62 2.75 7.56
C MET A 107 16.28 2.97 8.29
N THR A 108 16.04 4.14 8.89
CA THR A 108 14.74 4.50 9.48
C THR A 108 13.71 5.00 8.47
N SER A 109 14.09 5.26 7.21
CA SER A 109 13.21 5.79 6.17
C SER A 109 13.25 4.95 4.90
N SER A 110 12.10 4.43 4.50
CA SER A 110 11.95 3.69 3.24
C SER A 110 12.31 4.54 2.03
N LEU A 111 12.00 5.84 2.03
CA LEU A 111 12.35 6.72 0.90
C LEU A 111 13.86 6.92 0.77
N ARG A 112 14.58 6.99 1.90
CA ARG A 112 16.06 7.14 1.92
C ARG A 112 16.80 5.88 1.50
N THR A 113 16.14 4.73 1.45
CA THR A 113 16.69 3.44 1.04
C THR A 113 16.05 2.91 -0.24
N ALA A 114 15.19 3.70 -0.88
CA ALA A 114 14.56 3.38 -2.16
C ALA A 114 15.62 3.31 -3.26
N VAL A 115 15.55 2.28 -4.10
CA VAL A 115 16.49 2.05 -5.21
C VAL A 115 15.78 2.01 -6.57
N LEU A 116 14.50 1.64 -6.57
CA LEU A 116 13.66 1.57 -7.76
C LEU A 116 12.23 1.87 -7.36
N VAL A 117 11.57 2.75 -8.11
CA VAL A 117 10.16 3.10 -7.89
C VAL A 117 9.40 2.88 -9.17
N ARG A 118 8.29 2.15 -9.10
CA ARG A 118 7.35 2.03 -10.21
C ARG A 118 6.22 3.01 -10.02
N PHE A 119 5.87 3.73 -11.07
CA PHE A 119 4.68 4.55 -11.15
C PHE A 119 3.93 4.26 -12.45
N THR A 120 2.74 3.66 -12.29
CA THR A 120 1.82 3.36 -13.37
C THR A 120 0.93 4.56 -13.62
N LYS A 121 0.84 4.98 -14.89
CA LYS A 121 0.00 6.08 -15.35
C LYS A 121 -0.75 5.71 -16.62
N ILE A 122 -1.80 6.45 -16.94
CA ILE A 122 -2.51 6.34 -18.21
C ILE A 122 -1.74 7.17 -19.26
N GLY A 123 -1.13 6.48 -20.23
CA GLY A 123 -0.48 7.09 -21.39
C GLY A 123 -1.37 7.09 -22.65
N GLU A 124 -0.83 7.60 -23.76
CA GLU A 124 -1.56 7.69 -25.05
C GLU A 124 -2.02 6.33 -25.59
N SER A 125 -1.23 5.28 -25.36
CA SER A 125 -1.47 3.91 -25.86
C SER A 125 -2.06 2.96 -24.79
N GLY A 126 -2.44 3.48 -23.62
CA GLY A 126 -2.92 2.70 -22.48
C GLY A 126 -2.04 2.83 -21.24
N LEU A 127 -2.09 1.83 -20.36
CA LEU A 127 -1.31 1.84 -19.12
C LEU A 127 0.19 1.72 -19.38
N ALA A 128 0.97 2.61 -18.75
CA ALA A 128 2.42 2.61 -18.85
C ALA A 128 3.06 2.55 -17.46
N ASN A 129 3.94 1.57 -17.25
CA ASN A 129 4.78 1.48 -16.06
C ASN A 129 6.05 2.31 -16.26
N ASN A 130 6.23 3.37 -15.47
CA ASN A 130 7.44 4.19 -15.47
C ASN A 130 8.27 3.80 -14.26
N TYR A 131 9.56 3.57 -14.46
CA TYR A 131 10.49 3.16 -13.42
C TYR A 131 11.50 4.26 -13.15
N PHE A 132 11.53 4.72 -11.92
CA PHE A 132 12.49 5.70 -11.46
C PHE A 132 13.60 5.00 -10.68
N VAL A 133 14.83 5.06 -11.18
CA VAL A 133 16.02 4.54 -10.53
C VAL A 133 16.56 5.62 -9.60
N VAL A 134 16.64 5.33 -8.30
CA VAL A 134 17.24 6.27 -7.34
C VAL A 134 18.75 6.06 -7.34
N GLY A 135 19.43 6.66 -8.33
CA GLY A 135 20.83 6.36 -8.66
C GLY A 135 21.80 6.55 -7.49
N GLU A 136 21.56 7.58 -6.67
CA GLU A 136 22.31 7.88 -5.45
C GLU A 136 22.29 6.72 -4.44
N ASN A 137 21.19 5.97 -4.36
CA ASN A 137 21.08 4.82 -3.44
C ASN A 137 21.58 3.53 -4.09
N VAL A 138 21.41 3.38 -5.40
CA VAL A 138 21.98 2.25 -6.15
C VAL A 138 23.51 2.24 -6.05
N SER A 139 24.17 3.40 -6.12
CA SER A 139 25.62 3.51 -5.97
C SER A 139 26.13 3.21 -4.54
N ARG A 140 25.23 3.21 -3.55
CA ARG A 140 25.52 2.87 -2.15
C ARG A 140 25.23 1.42 -1.79
N LEU A 141 24.83 0.59 -2.76
CA LEU A 141 24.58 -0.83 -2.50
C LEU A 141 25.90 -1.59 -2.37
N SER A 142 25.94 -2.54 -1.45
CA SER A 142 27.00 -3.55 -1.43
C SER A 142 26.95 -4.40 -2.71
N THR A 143 28.01 -5.13 -3.02
CA THR A 143 28.04 -6.05 -4.17
C THR A 143 26.90 -7.07 -4.14
N VAL A 144 26.51 -7.52 -2.93
CA VAL A 144 25.39 -8.46 -2.72
C VAL A 144 24.05 -7.78 -3.02
N SER A 145 23.80 -6.60 -2.45
CA SER A 145 22.56 -5.85 -2.69
C SER A 145 22.43 -5.44 -4.17
N LEU A 146 23.53 -5.09 -4.83
CA LEU A 146 23.56 -4.74 -6.24
C LEU A 146 23.22 -5.94 -7.14
N ALA A 147 23.70 -7.14 -6.82
CA ALA A 147 23.34 -8.35 -7.55
C ALA A 147 21.83 -8.66 -7.45
N LEU A 148 21.24 -8.46 -6.27
CA LEU A 148 19.80 -8.58 -6.06
C LEU A 148 19.02 -7.53 -6.85
N TYR A 149 19.44 -6.26 -6.81
CA TYR A 149 18.86 -5.18 -7.62
C TYR A 149 18.85 -5.54 -9.11
N ASN A 150 19.98 -6.04 -9.63
CA ASN A 150 20.09 -6.43 -11.04
C ASN A 150 19.18 -7.61 -11.38
N THR A 151 19.04 -8.57 -10.46
CA THR A 151 18.11 -9.70 -10.63
C THR A 151 16.67 -9.20 -10.76
N ILE A 152 16.21 -8.34 -9.84
CA ILE A 152 14.87 -7.75 -9.88
C ILE A 152 14.67 -6.95 -11.17
N ARG A 153 15.63 -6.11 -11.55
CA ARG A 153 15.56 -5.31 -12.78
C ARG A 153 15.48 -6.18 -14.04
N SER A 154 16.15 -7.33 -14.06
CA SER A 154 16.17 -8.23 -15.21
C SER A 154 14.85 -8.96 -15.47
N VAL A 155 13.99 -9.08 -14.46
CA VAL A 155 12.69 -9.77 -14.56
C VAL A 155 11.51 -8.83 -14.80
N ILE A 156 11.75 -7.51 -14.78
CA ILE A 156 10.76 -6.50 -15.17
C ILE A 156 10.61 -6.51 -16.71
N GLY A 157 9.36 -6.42 -17.20
CA GLY A 157 9.05 -6.50 -18.63
C GLY A 157 9.78 -5.47 -19.50
N GLY A 158 10.11 -5.88 -20.74
CA GLY A 158 11.02 -5.16 -21.65
C GLY A 158 10.53 -3.80 -22.17
N ASP A 159 9.23 -3.54 -22.18
CA ASP A 159 8.64 -2.25 -22.64
C ASP A 159 8.63 -1.17 -21.55
N SER A 160 9.37 -1.37 -20.46
CA SER A 160 9.41 -0.47 -19.31
C SER A 160 10.29 0.74 -19.55
N PHE A 161 9.78 1.93 -19.25
CA PHE A 161 10.54 3.18 -19.32
C PHE A 161 11.32 3.40 -18.04
N TYR A 162 12.62 3.65 -18.14
CA TYR A 162 13.48 3.95 -16.99
C TYR A 162 13.99 5.38 -17.05
N SER A 163 13.93 6.10 -15.94
CA SER A 163 14.62 7.37 -15.73
C SER A 163 15.35 7.37 -14.40
N GLU A 164 16.46 8.09 -14.33
CA GLU A 164 17.21 8.27 -13.08
C GLU A 164 16.67 9.49 -12.33
N ILE A 165 16.51 9.37 -11.02
CA ILE A 165 16.10 10.44 -10.12
C ILE A 165 16.97 10.47 -8.86
N SER A 166 17.02 11.62 -8.21
CA SER A 166 17.57 11.78 -6.87
C SER A 166 16.56 11.39 -5.78
N THR A 167 17.06 11.20 -4.56
CA THR A 167 16.20 10.99 -3.37
C THR A 167 15.24 12.17 -3.16
N ARG A 168 15.68 13.40 -3.47
CA ARG A 168 14.86 14.61 -3.36
C ARG A 168 13.72 14.63 -4.37
N GLU A 169 13.99 14.28 -5.62
CA GLU A 169 12.94 14.19 -6.64
C GLU A 169 11.92 13.09 -6.32
N LEU A 170 12.34 11.99 -5.68
CA LEU A 170 11.42 11.00 -5.14
C LEU A 170 10.54 11.59 -4.03
N GLU A 171 11.13 12.34 -3.08
CA GLU A 171 10.35 13.04 -2.05
C GLU A 171 9.37 14.04 -2.67
N ASP A 172 9.77 14.79 -3.70
CA ASP A 172 8.90 15.72 -4.43
C ASP A 172 7.75 14.97 -5.12
N LEU A 173 8.03 13.84 -5.78
CA LEU A 173 7.01 12.96 -6.40
C LEU A 173 5.99 12.47 -5.36
N MET A 174 6.45 12.03 -4.19
CA MET A 174 5.62 11.51 -3.11
C MET A 174 4.81 12.60 -2.38
N ASN A 175 5.19 13.87 -2.50
CA ASN A 175 4.47 14.99 -1.91
C ASN A 175 3.61 15.74 -2.92
N ASN A 176 3.72 15.44 -4.22
CA ASN A 176 2.97 16.11 -5.28
C ASN A 176 1.51 15.60 -5.33
N PRO A 177 0.49 16.47 -5.15
CA PRO A 177 -0.91 16.08 -5.31
C PRO A 177 -1.25 15.45 -6.67
N GLU A 178 -0.62 15.91 -7.75
CA GLU A 178 -0.86 15.39 -9.10
C GLU A 178 -0.52 13.89 -9.21
N THR A 179 0.48 13.42 -8.45
CA THR A 179 0.81 11.99 -8.35
C THR A 179 -0.40 11.20 -7.86
N TYR A 180 -1.07 11.66 -6.80
CA TYR A 180 -2.20 10.96 -6.21
C TYR A 180 -3.49 11.10 -7.02
N GLU A 181 -3.67 12.23 -7.73
CA GLU A 181 -4.75 12.37 -8.71
C GLU A 181 -4.57 11.39 -9.88
N GLU A 182 -3.35 11.17 -10.35
CA GLU A 182 -3.07 10.19 -11.41
C GLU A 182 -3.25 8.74 -10.92
N ILE A 183 -2.88 8.45 -9.66
CA ILE A 183 -3.20 7.17 -9.01
C ILE A 183 -4.73 6.97 -8.99
N ASP A 184 -5.50 8.00 -8.62
CA ASP A 184 -6.97 7.95 -8.61
C ASP A 184 -7.55 7.74 -10.02
N ARG A 185 -7.02 8.41 -11.04
CA ARG A 185 -7.39 8.16 -12.44
C ARG A 185 -7.11 6.72 -12.87
N THR A 186 -5.93 6.20 -12.54
CA THR A 186 -5.51 4.84 -12.86
C THR A 186 -6.41 3.81 -12.16
N THR A 187 -6.62 3.95 -10.85
CA THR A 187 -7.45 3.02 -10.07
C THR A 187 -8.93 3.05 -10.44
N SER A 188 -9.43 4.17 -11.02
CA SER A 188 -10.80 4.29 -11.52
C SER A 188 -11.11 3.37 -12.71
N LEU A 189 -10.09 2.77 -13.33
CA LEU A 189 -10.27 1.71 -14.34
C LEU A 189 -10.82 0.41 -13.72
N LEU A 190 -10.72 0.23 -12.40
CA LEU A 190 -11.33 -0.89 -11.69
C LEU A 190 -12.82 -0.67 -11.54
N GLN A 191 -13.58 -1.06 -12.56
CA GLN A 191 -15.04 -1.04 -12.52
C GLN A 191 -15.62 -2.41 -12.17
N GLY A 192 -16.93 -2.44 -11.91
CA GLY A 192 -17.72 -3.68 -11.83
C GLY A 192 -17.60 -4.49 -10.54
N ARG A 193 -17.06 -3.93 -9.45
CA ARG A 193 -16.98 -4.61 -8.14
C ARG A 193 -17.97 -4.02 -7.15
N GLU A 194 -18.77 -4.88 -6.53
CA GLU A 194 -19.70 -4.49 -5.47
C GLU A 194 -18.97 -4.00 -4.23
N ILE A 195 -17.87 -4.68 -3.87
CA ILE A 195 -17.01 -4.32 -2.74
C ILE A 195 -15.63 -3.94 -3.25
N LEU A 196 -15.13 -2.80 -2.82
CA LEU A 196 -13.75 -2.37 -3.05
C LEU A 196 -13.04 -2.17 -1.71
N LEU A 197 -12.11 -3.05 -1.39
CA LEU A 197 -11.25 -2.90 -0.20
C LEU A 197 -10.06 -2.02 -0.57
N VAL A 198 -9.87 -0.91 0.14
CA VAL A 198 -8.75 0.01 -0.09
C VAL A 198 -7.82 -0.05 1.12
N GLU A 199 -6.66 -0.65 0.96
CA GLU A 199 -5.65 -0.73 2.00
C GLU A 199 -4.73 0.50 1.99
N GLY A 200 -4.58 1.11 3.16
CA GLY A 200 -3.70 2.26 3.35
C GLY A 200 -2.20 1.91 3.32
N TYR A 201 -1.38 2.95 3.20
CA TYR A 201 0.08 2.87 3.25
C TYR A 201 0.59 3.31 4.63
N ASN A 202 1.38 2.48 5.31
CA ASN A 202 1.83 2.72 6.69
C ASN A 202 0.67 3.09 7.64
N ASP A 203 0.75 4.23 8.33
CA ASP A 203 -0.27 4.81 9.20
C ASP A 203 -0.97 6.04 8.60
N VAL A 204 -0.83 6.29 7.30
CA VAL A 204 -1.57 7.38 6.65
C VAL A 204 -3.07 7.11 6.71
N SER A 205 -3.84 8.18 6.87
CA SER A 205 -5.28 8.10 7.07
C SER A 205 -6.02 7.62 5.83
N ALA A 206 -5.65 8.10 4.64
CA ALA A 206 -6.07 7.54 3.38
C ALA A 206 -4.96 7.74 2.32
N PRO A 207 -4.72 6.77 1.42
CA PRO A 207 -3.62 6.85 0.45
C PRO A 207 -3.83 7.91 -0.64
N THR A 208 -5.07 8.21 -1.03
CA THR A 208 -5.42 9.12 -2.13
C THR A 208 -6.69 9.92 -1.83
N PRO A 209 -7.00 11.01 -2.56
CA PRO A 209 -8.26 11.73 -2.42
C PRO A 209 -9.50 10.83 -2.56
N LEU A 210 -9.61 10.01 -3.61
CA LEU A 210 -10.76 9.12 -3.78
C LEU A 210 -10.83 8.01 -2.74
N SER A 211 -9.71 7.58 -2.16
CA SER A 211 -9.75 6.60 -1.06
C SER A 211 -10.38 7.15 0.23
N CYS A 212 -10.32 8.48 0.42
CA CYS A 212 -11.02 9.18 1.51
C CYS A 212 -12.54 9.05 1.36
N GLU A 213 -13.04 9.06 0.14
CA GLU A 213 -14.46 8.88 -0.22
C GLU A 213 -14.89 7.41 -0.14
N SER A 214 -14.70 6.82 1.05
CA SER A 214 -15.14 5.47 1.38
C SER A 214 -16.44 5.51 2.16
N ASP A 215 -17.25 4.46 2.05
CA ASP A 215 -18.49 4.29 2.82
C ASP A 215 -18.18 4.00 4.29
N TYR A 216 -17.12 3.21 4.51
CA TYR A 216 -16.60 2.85 5.82
C TYR A 216 -15.08 2.97 5.88
N ALA A 217 -14.58 3.29 7.06
CA ALA A 217 -13.15 3.19 7.38
C ALA A 217 -12.95 2.24 8.57
N ILE A 218 -12.00 1.33 8.45
CA ILE A 218 -11.62 0.40 9.51
C ILE A 218 -10.22 0.78 9.96
N ALA A 219 -10.10 1.28 11.18
CA ALA A 219 -8.81 1.51 11.82
C ALA A 219 -8.31 0.20 12.45
N VAL A 220 -7.10 -0.22 12.08
CA VAL A 220 -6.52 -1.50 12.47
C VAL A 220 -5.29 -1.29 13.35
N ALA A 221 -5.24 -2.05 14.43
CA ALA A 221 -4.07 -2.22 15.29
C ALA A 221 -3.90 -3.71 15.61
N PRO A 222 -2.72 -4.14 16.09
CA PRO A 222 -2.55 -5.51 16.56
C PRO A 222 -3.67 -5.90 17.52
N THR A 223 -4.28 -7.06 17.28
CA THR A 223 -5.40 -7.63 18.04
C THR A 223 -6.75 -6.89 17.97
N ARG A 224 -6.85 -5.76 17.25
CA ARG A 224 -8.04 -4.87 17.32
C ARG A 224 -8.38 -4.23 15.98
N ALA A 225 -9.67 -4.10 15.71
CA ALA A 225 -10.19 -3.25 14.64
C ALA A 225 -11.32 -2.36 15.15
N ALA A 226 -11.50 -1.19 14.54
CA ALA A 226 -12.56 -0.25 14.86
C ALA A 226 -13.19 0.29 13.57
N LEU A 227 -14.50 0.12 13.44
CA LEU A 227 -15.29 0.55 12.28
C LEU A 227 -15.80 1.98 12.48
N TYR A 228 -15.59 2.83 11.49
CA TYR A 228 -16.01 4.22 11.45
C TYR A 228 -16.90 4.50 10.24
N ASP A 229 -17.77 5.49 10.38
CA ASP A 229 -18.50 6.08 9.26
C ASP A 229 -17.50 6.78 8.33
N GLY A 230 -17.47 6.38 7.06
CA GLY A 230 -16.46 6.87 6.12
C GLY A 230 -16.61 8.37 5.84
N SER A 231 -17.84 8.89 5.81
CA SER A 231 -18.09 10.34 5.60
C SER A 231 -17.57 11.20 6.76
N LYS A 232 -17.67 10.71 8.01
CA LYS A 232 -17.10 11.38 9.19
C LYS A 232 -15.59 11.26 9.21
N TYR A 233 -15.06 10.08 8.88
CA TYR A 233 -13.62 9.84 8.79
C TYR A 233 -12.97 10.78 7.77
N CYS A 234 -13.53 10.87 6.56
CA CYS A 234 -13.02 11.75 5.52
C CYS A 234 -13.14 13.23 5.89
N ARG A 235 -14.25 13.65 6.51
CA ARG A 235 -14.36 15.02 7.05
C ARG A 235 -13.27 15.33 8.08
N GLY A 236 -12.92 14.38 8.94
CA GLY A 236 -11.81 14.53 9.88
C GLY A 236 -10.47 14.74 9.17
N ILE A 237 -10.22 14.00 8.09
CA ILE A 237 -9.03 14.21 7.25
C ILE A 237 -9.03 15.61 6.65
N GLN A 238 -10.13 16.04 6.04
CA GLN A 238 -10.22 17.33 5.36
C GLN A 238 -10.02 18.52 6.30
N VAL A 239 -10.39 18.39 7.59
CA VAL A 239 -10.09 19.40 8.62
C VAL A 239 -8.59 19.50 8.90
N LEU A 240 -7.88 18.38 8.89
CA LEU A 240 -6.45 18.32 9.21
C LEU A 240 -5.55 18.67 8.01
N SER A 241 -5.90 18.20 6.82
CA SER A 241 -5.19 18.51 5.57
C SER A 241 -6.13 18.42 4.37
N PRO A 242 -6.65 19.57 3.89
CA PRO A 242 -7.52 19.59 2.72
C PRO A 242 -6.86 18.99 1.48
N ASN A 243 -7.56 18.08 0.80
CA ASN A 243 -7.14 17.42 -0.45
C ASN A 243 -5.80 16.66 -0.40
N ARG A 244 -5.21 16.46 0.78
CA ARG A 244 -3.91 15.78 0.97
C ARG A 244 -3.97 14.72 2.08
N PRO A 245 -4.84 13.70 1.95
CA PRO A 245 -5.06 12.69 2.99
C PRO A 245 -3.78 11.92 3.38
N TRP A 246 -2.83 11.75 2.45
CA TRP A 246 -1.56 11.04 2.68
C TRP A 246 -0.60 11.77 3.64
N LEU A 247 -0.83 13.06 3.93
CA LEU A 247 -0.05 13.82 4.92
C LEU A 247 -0.60 13.66 6.36
N VAL A 248 -1.78 13.06 6.50
CA VAL A 248 -2.48 12.95 7.79
C VAL A 248 -2.33 11.53 8.32
N ARG A 249 -1.85 11.39 9.56
CA ARG A 249 -1.81 10.09 10.24
C ARG A 249 -3.20 9.69 10.72
N THR A 250 -3.48 8.39 10.65
CA THR A 250 -4.75 7.78 11.09
C THR A 250 -5.10 8.21 12.50
N VAL A 251 -4.16 8.16 13.46
CA VAL A 251 -4.41 8.51 14.87
C VAL A 251 -4.98 9.91 15.04
N SER A 252 -4.48 10.90 14.29
CA SER A 252 -4.94 12.29 14.38
C SER A 252 -6.39 12.43 13.93
N VAL A 253 -6.81 11.66 12.93
CA VAL A 253 -8.22 11.61 12.50
C VAL A 253 -9.09 10.99 13.59
N LEU A 254 -8.64 9.88 14.19
CA LEU A 254 -9.41 9.17 15.23
C LEU A 254 -9.63 10.02 16.49
N GLU A 255 -8.62 10.80 16.90
CA GLU A 255 -8.73 11.74 18.02
C GLU A 255 -9.75 12.84 17.75
N LEU A 256 -9.85 13.29 16.50
CA LEU A 256 -10.77 14.35 16.07
C LEU A 256 -12.23 13.85 15.97
N ILE A 257 -12.45 12.70 15.33
CA ILE A 257 -13.81 12.19 15.05
C ILE A 257 -14.42 11.40 16.22
N GLY A 258 -13.61 10.99 17.19
CA GLY A 258 -14.05 10.36 18.44
C GLY A 258 -14.42 8.88 18.31
N LYS A 259 -15.59 8.50 18.83
CA LYS A 259 -15.95 7.08 19.06
C LYS A 259 -16.28 6.34 17.74
N PRO A 260 -15.77 5.11 17.55
CA PRO A 260 -16.15 4.26 16.42
C PRO A 260 -17.60 3.79 16.50
N LEU A 261 -18.14 3.36 15.37
CA LEU A 261 -19.43 2.68 15.27
C LEU A 261 -19.41 1.34 16.03
N ARG A 262 -18.31 0.59 15.92
CA ARG A 262 -18.10 -0.69 16.61
C ARG A 262 -16.61 -1.00 16.75
N LYS A 263 -16.24 -1.80 17.76
CA LYS A 263 -14.88 -2.29 18.00
C LYS A 263 -14.89 -3.82 17.97
N PHE A 264 -13.81 -4.41 17.49
CA PHE A 264 -13.66 -5.85 17.31
C PHE A 264 -12.33 -6.32 17.90
N ASN A 265 -12.33 -7.53 18.46
CA ASN A 265 -11.11 -8.26 18.78
C ASN A 265 -10.73 -9.10 17.56
N ILE A 266 -9.50 -8.97 17.11
CA ILE A 266 -8.98 -9.65 15.91
C ILE A 266 -7.91 -10.65 16.38
N PRO A 267 -8.23 -11.93 16.55
CA PRO A 267 -7.20 -12.92 16.86
C PRO A 267 -6.24 -13.06 15.65
N PRO A 268 -5.05 -13.65 15.83
CA PRO A 268 -4.17 -13.96 14.71
C PRO A 268 -4.87 -14.90 13.72
N GLU A 269 -4.51 -14.81 12.43
CA GLU A 269 -5.09 -15.65 11.37
C GLU A 269 -4.96 -17.16 11.68
N THR A 270 -3.89 -17.54 12.37
CA THR A 270 -3.62 -18.92 12.82
C THR A 270 -4.68 -19.46 13.78
N SER A 271 -5.50 -18.62 14.41
CA SER A 271 -6.64 -19.05 15.24
C SER A 271 -7.83 -19.55 14.41
N GLY A 272 -7.74 -19.53 13.07
CA GLY A 272 -8.66 -20.21 12.17
C GLY A 272 -10.12 -19.74 12.33
N ALA A 273 -10.96 -20.58 12.95
CA ALA A 273 -12.39 -20.32 13.12
C ALA A 273 -12.69 -19.04 13.93
N GLU A 274 -11.85 -18.72 14.93
CA GLU A 274 -12.03 -17.50 15.73
C GLU A 274 -11.80 -16.24 14.89
N PHE A 275 -10.73 -16.22 14.09
CA PHE A 275 -10.44 -15.13 13.16
C PHE A 275 -11.57 -14.96 12.14
N LYS A 276 -12.03 -16.06 11.55
CA LYS A 276 -13.18 -16.05 10.61
C LYS A 276 -14.43 -15.45 11.25
N ARG A 277 -14.73 -15.80 12.51
CA ARG A 277 -15.88 -15.23 13.24
C ARG A 277 -15.72 -13.71 13.44
N SER A 278 -14.55 -13.24 13.89
CA SER A 278 -14.30 -11.81 14.05
C SER A 278 -14.42 -11.02 12.76
N VAL A 279 -13.96 -11.59 11.63
CA VAL A 279 -14.14 -10.99 10.29
C VAL A 279 -15.62 -10.97 9.90
N SER A 280 -16.34 -12.07 10.12
CA SER A 280 -17.78 -12.17 9.84
C SER A 280 -18.57 -11.12 10.62
N ASP A 281 -18.26 -10.89 11.90
CA ASP A 281 -18.87 -9.85 12.73
C ASP A 281 -18.65 -8.42 12.17
N ILE A 282 -17.48 -8.17 11.56
CA ILE A 282 -17.20 -6.89 10.88
C ILE A 282 -18.11 -6.77 9.66
N VAL A 283 -18.16 -7.79 8.82
CA VAL A 283 -18.96 -7.78 7.59
C VAL A 283 -20.45 -7.65 7.90
N ASP A 284 -20.95 -8.32 8.94
CA ASP A 284 -22.32 -8.15 9.44
C ASP A 284 -22.62 -6.71 9.86
N SER A 285 -21.63 -6.05 10.48
CA SER A 285 -21.79 -4.65 10.92
C SER A 285 -21.81 -3.66 9.75
N ILE A 286 -21.21 -4.04 8.61
CA ILE A 286 -21.17 -3.25 7.38
C ILE A 286 -22.45 -3.46 6.59
N ILE A 287 -22.85 -4.71 6.36
CA ILE A 287 -24.05 -5.06 5.56
C ILE A 287 -25.34 -4.77 6.33
N GLY A 288 -25.39 -5.04 7.64
CA GLY A 288 -26.60 -4.87 8.46
C GLY A 288 -27.01 -3.42 8.71
N LYS A 289 -26.25 -2.44 8.19
CA LYS A 289 -26.58 -1.02 8.18
C LYS A 289 -26.87 -0.45 6.78
N ALA A 290 -26.77 -1.28 5.74
CA ALA A 290 -27.14 -0.93 4.37
C ALA A 290 -28.65 -1.03 4.15
#